data_AF-A0A316F9T4-F1
#
_entry.id   AF-A0A316F9T4-F1
#
_cell.length_a   1.000
_cell.length_b   1.000
_cell.length_c   1.000
_cell.angle_alpha   90.00
_cell.angle_beta   90.00
_cell.angle_gamma   90.00
#
_symmetry.space_group_name_H-M   'P 1'
#
loop_
_entity.id
_entity.type
_entity.pdbx_description
1 polymer ?
#
loop_
_entity_poly.entity_id
_entity_poly.type
_entity_poly.pdbx_seq_one_letter_code
_entity_poly.pdbx_strand_id
1 'polypeptide(L)'
;MADERVLSAREPAAATIATVDTIALRMSVHNGSEELLEVVLEPYGRDYWLQPGESLLVHTAPCDDHGAVWPGTAKGNEPFEVDYHPGLIRVHFNGTHGWVTDLADNELDCGHQRP
;
A
#
# COMPACT_ATOMS: atom_id res chain seq x y z
N MET A 1 -66.62 6.78 17.23
CA MET A 1 -65.94 6.70 15.92
C MET A 1 -64.82 7.72 16.00
N ALA A 2 -63.69 7.36 16.61
CA ALA A 2 -62.55 6.67 15.98
C ALA A 2 -62.00 7.52 14.85
N ASP A 3 -60.91 8.25 15.11
CA ASP A 3 -59.89 8.43 14.08
C ASP A 3 -58.51 8.48 14.74
N GLU A 4 -57.67 7.60 14.23
CA GLU A 4 -56.50 7.02 14.85
C GLU A 4 -55.25 7.79 14.40
N ARG A 5 -54.29 7.94 15.32
CA ARG A 5 -52.99 8.54 15.05
C ARG A 5 -52.27 7.75 13.95
N VAL A 6 -52.02 8.37 12.80
CA VAL A 6 -51.01 7.86 11.86
C VAL A 6 -49.73 8.68 12.02
N LEU A 7 -48.78 8.09 12.74
CA LEU A 7 -47.37 8.49 12.75
C LEU A 7 -46.83 8.41 11.31
N SER A 8 -46.42 9.55 10.74
CA SER A 8 -45.48 9.52 9.62
C SER A 8 -44.08 9.69 10.19
N ALA A 9 -43.53 8.60 10.71
CA ALA A 9 -42.11 8.49 10.95
C ALA A 9 -41.44 8.40 9.57
N ARG A 10 -40.69 9.44 9.22
CA ARG A 10 -39.86 9.46 8.02
C ARG A 10 -38.78 8.38 8.21
N GLU A 11 -38.86 7.28 7.48
CA GLU A 11 -37.84 6.24 7.49
C GLU A 11 -36.48 6.87 7.19
N PRO A 12 -35.44 6.62 7.99
CA PRO A 12 -34.10 7.07 7.63
C PRO A 12 -33.68 6.28 6.38
N ALA A 13 -33.34 7.00 5.31
CA ALA A 13 -32.69 6.42 4.15
C ALA A 13 -31.47 5.63 4.65
N ALA A 14 -31.42 4.33 4.36
CA ALA A 14 -30.30 3.48 4.71
C ALA A 14 -29.02 4.14 4.19
N ALA A 15 -28.14 4.56 5.12
CA ALA A 15 -26.81 5.02 4.76
C ALA A 15 -26.13 3.87 4.02
N THR A 16 -25.63 4.12 2.82
CA THR A 16 -24.79 3.17 2.09
C THR A 16 -23.59 2.83 2.96
N ILE A 17 -23.59 1.65 3.57
CA ILE A 17 -22.41 1.06 4.22
C ILE A 17 -21.64 0.36 3.10
N ALA A 18 -20.95 1.14 2.28
CA ALA A 18 -20.04 0.56 1.30
C ALA A 18 -18.79 0.10 2.06
N THR A 19 -18.65 -1.21 2.24
CA THR A 19 -17.36 -1.81 2.58
C THR A 19 -16.60 -1.99 1.28
N VAL A 20 -15.48 -1.28 1.14
CA VAL A 20 -14.57 -1.46 0.00
C VAL A 20 -13.45 -2.39 0.46
N ASP A 21 -13.64 -3.69 0.23
CA ASP A 21 -12.58 -4.69 0.43
C ASP A 21 -11.61 -4.65 -0.77
N THR A 22 -10.55 -3.85 -0.66
CA THR A 22 -9.47 -3.87 -1.64
C THR A 22 -8.48 -4.95 -1.23
N ILE A 23 -8.28 -5.99 -2.05
CA ILE A 23 -7.23 -6.99 -1.81
C ILE A 23 -5.89 -6.33 -2.15
N ALA A 24 -5.22 -5.72 -1.17
CA ALA A 24 -3.85 -5.22 -1.36
C ALA A 24 -2.86 -6.40 -1.42
N LEU A 25 -1.96 -6.37 -2.39
CA LEU A 25 -0.81 -7.27 -2.45
C LEU A 25 0.32 -6.62 -1.66
N ARG A 26 1.08 -7.40 -0.89
CA ARG A 26 2.13 -6.87 -0.02
C ARG A 26 3.41 -7.69 -0.03
N MET A 27 4.52 -7.01 0.19
CA MET A 27 5.86 -7.58 0.33
C MET A 27 6.54 -6.97 1.56
N SER A 28 7.23 -7.79 2.34
CA SER A 28 8.04 -7.33 3.47
C SER A 28 9.48 -7.07 3.02
N VAL A 29 10.05 -5.95 3.48
CA VAL A 29 11.47 -5.65 3.35
C VAL A 29 12.06 -5.62 4.76
N HIS A 30 13.10 -6.41 5.00
CA HIS A 30 13.78 -6.50 6.28
C HIS A 30 15.25 -6.12 6.13
N ASN A 31 15.73 -5.21 6.96
CA ASN A 31 17.15 -4.89 7.05
C ASN A 31 17.84 -5.87 8.01
N GLY A 32 18.41 -6.95 7.48
CA GLY A 32 19.21 -7.91 8.24
C GLY A 32 20.69 -7.54 8.37
N SER A 33 21.10 -6.36 7.92
CA SER A 33 22.50 -5.90 7.96
C SER A 33 22.79 -5.08 9.23
N GLU A 34 24.06 -4.72 9.43
CA GLU A 34 24.50 -3.81 10.51
C GLU A 34 24.50 -2.33 10.08
N GLU A 35 24.16 -2.04 8.83
CA GLU A 35 24.17 -0.71 8.25
C GLU A 35 22.74 -0.20 8.00
N LEU A 36 22.60 1.11 7.84
CA LEU A 36 21.33 1.71 7.44
C LEU A 36 20.98 1.30 6.00
N LEU A 37 19.74 0.87 5.78
CA LEU A 37 19.24 0.47 4.47
C LEU A 37 18.25 1.49 3.93
N GLU A 38 18.51 2.02 2.73
CA GLU A 38 17.54 2.80 1.97
C GLU A 38 16.61 1.86 1.18
N VAL A 39 15.32 2.18 1.16
CA VAL A 39 14.30 1.52 0.35
C VAL A 39 13.60 2.59 -0.48
N VAL A 40 13.64 2.46 -1.81
CA VAL A 40 13.01 3.39 -2.74
C VAL A 40 11.82 2.72 -3.42
N LEU A 41 10.64 3.33 -3.32
CA LEU A 41 9.42 2.93 -4.00
C LEU A 41 9.29 3.69 -5.33
N GLU A 42 9.37 2.94 -6.43
CA GLU A 42 9.19 3.40 -7.79
C GLU A 42 7.76 3.13 -8.28
N PRO A 43 7.21 3.97 -9.18
CA PRO A 43 7.87 5.02 -9.95
C PRO A 43 7.87 6.40 -9.27
N TYR A 44 7.52 6.47 -7.99
CA TYR A 44 7.37 7.74 -7.29
C TYR A 44 8.70 8.35 -6.81
N GLY A 45 9.77 7.56 -6.76
CA GLY A 45 11.03 7.95 -6.11
C GLY A 45 10.85 8.27 -4.63
N ARG A 46 9.90 7.62 -3.95
CA ARG A 46 9.68 7.79 -2.50
C ARG A 46 10.64 6.91 -1.73
N ASP A 47 11.33 7.47 -0.74
CA ASP A 47 12.41 6.81 -0.03
C ASP A 47 12.09 6.62 1.46
N TYR A 48 12.63 5.55 2.02
CA TYR A 48 12.40 5.08 3.39
C TYR A 48 13.69 4.47 3.90
N TRP A 49 14.06 4.70 5.16
CA TRP A 49 15.24 4.12 5.76
C TRP A 49 14.88 3.14 6.87
N LEU A 50 15.58 2.02 6.91
CA LEU A 50 15.45 0.98 7.94
C LEU A 50 16.76 0.87 8.72
N GLN A 51 16.68 0.96 10.04
CA GLN A 51 17.80 0.60 10.93
C GLN A 51 18.09 -0.91 10.86
N PRO A 52 19.28 -1.34 11.29
CA PRO A 52 19.58 -2.75 11.53
C PRO A 52 18.47 -3.45 12.33
N GLY A 53 17.92 -4.52 11.75
CA GLY A 53 16.86 -5.34 12.34
C GLY A 53 15.42 -4.84 12.08
N GLU A 54 15.22 -3.69 11.44
CA GLU A 54 13.88 -3.18 11.15
C GLU A 54 13.26 -3.80 9.89
N SER A 55 11.94 -3.70 9.79
CA SER A 55 11.19 -4.12 8.62
C SER A 55 10.07 -3.13 8.29
N LEU A 56 9.74 -3.03 7.01
CA LEU A 56 8.55 -2.36 6.50
C LEU A 56 7.77 -3.27 5.56
N LEU A 57 6.53 -2.88 5.27
CA LEU A 57 5.70 -3.52 4.26
C LEU A 57 5.51 -2.56 3.09
N VAL A 58 5.80 -3.03 1.88
CA VAL A 58 5.42 -2.37 0.63
C VAL A 58 4.12 -3.00 0.16
N HIS A 59 3.14 -2.15 -0.15
CA HIS A 59 1.84 -2.57 -0.63
C HIS A 59 1.60 -2.07 -2.05
N THR A 60 0.74 -2.78 -2.77
CA THR A 60 0.20 -2.30 -4.03
C THR A 60 -1.25 -2.75 -4.21
N ALA A 61 -2.07 -1.85 -4.75
CA ALA A 61 -3.42 -2.18 -5.19
C ALA A 61 -3.37 -2.97 -6.51
N PRO A 62 -4.17 -4.04 -6.70
CA PRO A 62 -4.16 -4.82 -7.94
C PRO A 62 -4.42 -3.94 -9.17
N CYS A 63 -3.82 -4.35 -10.29
CA CYS A 63 -4.15 -3.83 -11.61
C CYS A 63 -4.78 -4.98 -12.42
N ASP A 64 -5.89 -4.70 -13.09
CA ASP A 64 -6.61 -5.63 -13.98
C ASP A 64 -5.98 -5.71 -15.38
N ASP A 65 -5.05 -4.80 -15.70
CA ASP A 65 -4.25 -4.83 -16.92
C ASP A 65 -3.09 -5.83 -16.78
N HIS A 66 -3.42 -7.12 -16.87
CA HIS A 66 -2.50 -8.26 -16.71
C HIS A 66 -1.36 -8.35 -17.74
N GLY A 67 -1.19 -7.35 -18.62
CA GLY A 67 -0.19 -7.34 -19.69
C GLY A 67 0.63 -6.07 -19.81
N ALA A 68 0.28 -4.98 -19.13
CA ALA A 68 1.04 -3.74 -19.19
C ALA A 68 2.32 -3.85 -18.35
N VAL A 69 3.47 -3.68 -19.01
CA VAL A 69 4.76 -3.56 -18.35
C VAL A 69 4.95 -2.09 -17.96
N TRP A 70 5.11 -1.83 -16.67
CA TRP A 70 5.37 -0.47 -16.16
C TRP A 70 6.83 -0.08 -16.37
N PRO A 71 7.16 1.21 -16.52
CA PRO A 71 8.55 1.65 -16.63
C PRO A 71 9.38 1.15 -15.45
N GLY A 72 10.46 0.41 -15.74
CA GLY A 72 11.34 -0.18 -14.72
C GLY A 72 10.95 -1.57 -14.25
N THR A 73 9.92 -2.21 -14.84
CA THR A 73 9.64 -3.63 -14.62
C THR A 73 9.81 -4.44 -15.89
N ALA A 74 10.12 -5.72 -15.74
CA ALA A 74 10.23 -6.73 -16.80
C ALA A 74 8.97 -7.61 -16.89
N LYS A 75 8.14 -7.65 -15.83
CA LYS A 75 6.95 -8.51 -15.76
C LYS A 75 5.74 -7.78 -15.20
N GLY A 76 4.75 -7.48 -16.05
CA GLY A 76 3.51 -6.82 -15.62
C GLY A 76 2.58 -7.68 -14.75
N ASN A 77 2.82 -9.00 -14.62
CA ASN A 77 1.98 -9.91 -13.86
C ASN A 77 2.48 -10.20 -12.43
N GLU A 78 3.71 -9.81 -12.08
CA GLU A 78 4.23 -9.89 -10.71
C GLU A 78 3.95 -8.54 -10.01
N PRO A 79 3.42 -8.51 -8.78
CA PRO A 79 3.02 -7.26 -8.13
C PRO A 79 4.21 -6.35 -7.79
N PHE A 80 5.40 -6.94 -7.64
CA PHE A 80 6.63 -6.24 -7.30
C PHE A 80 7.79 -6.78 -8.12
N GLU A 81 8.71 -5.89 -8.48
CA GLU A 81 10.04 -6.19 -8.98
C GLU A 81 11.05 -5.45 -8.11
N VAL A 82 12.19 -6.10 -7.81
CA VAL A 82 13.13 -5.62 -6.81
C VAL A 82 14.54 -5.62 -7.36
N ASP A 83 15.16 -4.44 -7.34
CA ASP A 83 16.59 -4.25 -7.61
C ASP A 83 17.36 -4.14 -6.29
N TYR A 84 18.44 -4.91 -6.18
CA TYR A 84 19.31 -4.93 -5.01
C TYR A 84 20.62 -4.20 -5.31
N HIS A 85 20.97 -3.24 -4.46
CA HIS A 85 22.23 -2.53 -4.45
C HIS A 85 22.84 -2.52 -3.05
N PRO A 86 24.16 -2.34 -2.89
CA PRO A 86 24.76 -2.17 -1.57
C PRO A 86 24.14 -0.95 -0.84
N GLY A 87 23.46 -1.21 0.29
CA GLY A 87 22.80 -0.18 1.10
C GLY A 87 21.48 0.36 0.55
N LEU A 88 20.98 -0.17 -0.57
CA LEU A 88 19.75 0.30 -1.22
C LEU A 88 18.96 -0.86 -1.82
N ILE A 89 17.66 -0.90 -1.55
CA ILE A 89 16.69 -1.71 -2.28
C ILE A 89 15.76 -0.77 -3.05
N ARG A 90 15.59 -1.01 -4.35
CA ARG A 90 14.58 -0.30 -5.15
C ARG A 90 13.44 -1.28 -5.46
N VAL A 91 12.23 -0.90 -5.08
CA VAL A 91 11.01 -1.68 -5.29
C VAL A 91 10.15 -0.99 -6.33
N HIS A 92 9.91 -1.67 -7.43
CA HIS A 92 8.94 -1.27 -8.45
C HIS A 92 7.64 -2.04 -8.19
N PHE A 93 6.53 -1.34 -7.97
CA PHE A 93 5.22 -1.99 -7.91
C PHE A 93 4.53 -1.95 -9.28
N ASN A 94 3.78 -3.00 -9.62
CA ASN A 94 3.05 -3.12 -10.88
C ASN A 94 1.53 -2.98 -10.73
N GLY A 95 1.08 -2.46 -9.59
CA GLY A 95 -0.32 -2.14 -9.36
C GLY A 95 -0.69 -0.70 -9.69
N THR A 96 -1.93 -0.34 -9.40
CA THR A 96 -2.47 1.00 -9.70
C THR A 96 -1.96 2.06 -8.73
N HIS A 97 -1.59 1.67 -7.51
CA HIS A 97 -1.06 2.54 -6.47
C HIS A 97 -0.21 1.74 -5.48
N GLY A 98 0.91 2.31 -5.05
CA GLY A 98 1.79 1.72 -4.05
C GLY A 98 2.01 2.64 -2.84
N TRP A 99 2.08 2.04 -1.66
CA TRP A 99 2.33 2.73 -0.39
C TRP A 99 3.15 1.84 0.54
N VAL A 100 3.63 2.43 1.63
CA VAL A 100 4.51 1.75 2.58
C VAL A 100 3.93 1.88 3.98
N THR A 101 3.94 0.78 4.74
CA THR A 101 3.56 0.79 6.15
C THR A 101 4.63 0.17 7.03
N ASP A 102 4.57 0.42 8.33
CA ASP A 102 5.22 -0.43 9.33
C ASP A 102 4.49 -1.79 9.45
N LEU A 103 4.99 -2.66 10.35
CA LEU A 103 4.39 -3.97 10.62
C LEU A 103 3.05 -3.92 11.36
N ALA A 104 2.66 -2.76 11.89
CA ALA A 104 1.37 -2.51 12.51
C ALA A 104 0.38 -1.85 11.54
N ASP A 105 0.69 -1.84 10.24
CA ASP A 105 -0.09 -1.26 9.15
C ASP A 105 -0.28 0.28 9.27
N ASN A 106 0.60 0.98 9.98
CA ASN A 106 0.63 2.44 9.95
C ASN A 106 1.40 2.91 8.71
N GLU A 107 0.79 3.75 7.88
CA GLU A 107 1.45 4.31 6.70
C GLU A 107 2.66 5.17 7.08
N LEU A 108 3.76 4.96 6.37
CA LEU A 108 5.00 5.72 6.55
C LEU A 108 5.06 6.84 5.51
N ASP A 109 5.44 8.03 5.97
CA ASP A 109 5.73 9.15 5.09
C ASP A 109 7.06 8.95 4.35
N CYS A 110 7.14 9.51 3.15
CA CYS A 110 8.40 9.62 2.40
C CYS A 110 9.46 10.36 3.24
N GLY A 111 10.70 9.88 3.21
CA GLY A 111 11.77 10.37 4.08
C GLY A 111 11.73 9.77 5.49
N HIS A 112 10.94 8.73 5.75
CA HIS A 112 10.95 8.02 7.02
C HIS A 112 12.38 7.65 7.43
N GLN A 113 12.81 8.13 8.60
CA GLN A 113 14.17 7.93 9.15
C GLN A 113 15.33 8.35 8.23
N ARG A 114 15.10 9.27 7.29
CA ARG A 114 16.17 9.82 6.45
C ARG A 114 17.28 10.44 7.35
N PRO A 115 18.57 10.16 7.08
CA PRO A 115 19.71 10.71 7.83
C PRO A 115 19.84 12.24 7.79
#